data_AF-A0A9P6W9Q3-F1
#
_entry.id   AF-A0A9P6W9Q3-F1
#
_cell.length_a   1.000
_cell.length_b   1.000
_cell.length_c   1.000
_cell.angle_alpha   90.00
_cell.angle_beta   90.00
_cell.angle_gamma   90.00
#
_symmetry.space_group_name_H-M   'P 1'
#
loop_
_entity.id
_entity.type
_entity.pdbx_description
1 polymer ?
#
loop_
_entity_poly.entity_id
_entity_poly.type
_entity_poly.pdbx_seq_one_letter_code
_entity_poly.pdbx_strand_id
1 'polypeptide(L)'
;MSYFFQNIKPTNYSDEEEQYEEDPDELRRIIRSQQARGKSSSNSAKRDNVENDNGEEEEEEEEDDDDLKTLSFGAIKNADSILEKETQQERRVNNNSKKPKVFKEEKFEDNSDSDSNSDQPLSGQEQNAESDSDSEGGFFEEDSEVEDNYNNNGRRNSKKIQRHKHAPTEQSSKKRVSKIRKIDGLNDKRHGSSLYGDIRFEKSTGRATDQSVVRRRYAFLDEYREKEISDLEGLLHDRKFVNKLNDRDREDMEGNLKSMKSKLQSIKNQDLEKNIIKEYEDNMNQGNQTRFHLKKADKRKVIQKWKFDHMKSRQREKVMERKRKKRLGKEFKQFEFHQNR
;
A
#
# COMPACT_ATOMS: atom_id res chain seq x y z
N MET A 1 -27.28 58.93 8.54
CA MET A 1 -25.93 59.25 9.09
C MET A 1 -24.93 58.39 8.36
N SER A 2 -24.11 59.00 7.51
CA SER A 2 -23.20 58.32 6.59
C SER A 2 -21.86 59.06 6.57
N TYR A 3 -20.89 58.56 7.31
CA TYR A 3 -19.54 59.10 7.41
C TYR A 3 -18.53 57.95 7.49
N PHE A 4 -17.28 58.21 7.07
CA PHE A 4 -16.11 57.30 7.03
C PHE A 4 -15.94 56.36 5.82
N PHE A 5 -15.93 56.92 4.60
CA PHE A 5 -15.24 56.33 3.43
C PHE A 5 -14.51 57.37 2.54
N GLN A 6 -14.00 58.46 3.12
CA GLN A 6 -13.45 59.60 2.35
C GLN A 6 -11.92 59.65 2.17
N ASN A 7 -11.16 58.68 2.71
CA ASN A 7 -9.69 58.70 2.70
C ASN A 7 -9.03 57.48 2.02
N ILE A 8 -9.60 56.97 0.92
CA ILE A 8 -8.89 56.05 0.03
C ILE A 8 -8.68 56.77 -1.31
N LYS A 9 -7.47 57.31 -1.51
CA LYS A 9 -7.05 57.84 -2.82
C LYS A 9 -6.70 56.65 -3.73
N PRO A 10 -7.19 56.59 -4.97
CA PRO A 10 -6.66 55.65 -5.95
C PRO A 10 -5.24 56.12 -6.32
N THR A 11 -4.23 55.30 -6.03
CA THR A 11 -2.88 55.50 -6.55
C THR A 11 -2.85 55.07 -8.01
N ASN A 12 -3.01 56.03 -8.91
CA ASN A 12 -2.67 55.83 -10.31
C ASN A 12 -1.16 55.57 -10.45
N TYR A 13 -0.83 54.75 -11.44
CA TYR A 13 0.49 54.48 -11.99
C TYR A 13 1.48 55.65 -11.90
N SER A 14 2.71 55.35 -11.47
CA SER A 14 3.92 56.04 -11.93
C SER A 14 4.95 55.01 -12.33
N ASP A 15 5.63 55.28 -13.43
CA ASP A 15 6.59 54.42 -14.11
C ASP A 15 7.72 53.91 -13.20
N GLU A 16 7.79 52.59 -13.04
CA GLU A 16 9.05 51.85 -12.93
C GLU A 16 8.96 50.68 -13.92
N GLU A 17 9.26 50.96 -15.20
CA GLU A 17 9.58 49.92 -16.18
C GLU A 17 10.93 49.29 -15.79
N GLU A 18 10.90 48.38 -14.81
CA GLU A 18 12.02 47.49 -14.53
C GLU A 18 12.10 46.51 -15.72
N GLN A 19 12.98 46.82 -16.67
CA GLN A 19 13.18 46.09 -17.92
C GLN A 19 13.80 44.71 -17.63
N TYR A 20 12.96 43.74 -17.26
CA TYR A 20 13.32 42.33 -17.23
C TYR A 20 13.58 41.84 -18.66
N GLU A 21 14.84 41.92 -19.10
CA GLU A 21 15.30 41.14 -20.25
C GLU A 21 15.23 39.65 -19.88
N GLU A 22 14.16 38.98 -20.33
CA GLU A 22 14.01 37.52 -20.21
C GLU A 22 15.10 36.83 -21.04
N ASP A 23 16.23 36.53 -20.42
CA ASP A 23 17.38 35.89 -21.03
C ASP A 23 16.97 34.49 -21.55
N PRO A 24 16.81 34.27 -22.87
CA PRO A 24 16.13 33.08 -23.40
C PRO A 24 16.92 31.77 -23.18
N ASP A 25 18.19 31.89 -22.77
CA ASP A 25 19.05 30.78 -22.40
C ASP A 25 18.91 30.34 -20.92
N GLU A 26 18.25 31.11 -20.04
CA GLU A 26 17.98 30.66 -18.65
C GLU A 26 16.95 29.52 -18.63
N LEU A 27 15.85 29.65 -19.37
CA LEU A 27 14.88 28.57 -19.60
C LEU A 27 15.56 27.31 -20.18
N ARG A 28 16.51 27.48 -21.09
CA ARG A 28 17.30 26.37 -21.66
C ARG A 28 18.24 25.72 -20.64
N ARG A 29 18.85 26.50 -19.73
CA ARG A 29 19.62 25.97 -18.60
C ARG A 29 18.75 25.16 -17.66
N ILE A 30 17.56 25.66 -17.29
CA ILE A 30 16.62 24.97 -16.40
C ILE A 30 16.21 23.62 -17.00
N ILE A 31 15.78 23.60 -18.27
CA ILE A 31 15.39 22.37 -18.98
C ILE A 31 16.56 21.36 -19.06
N ARG A 32 17.77 21.83 -19.42
CA ARG A 32 18.97 20.97 -19.51
C ARG A 32 19.37 20.40 -18.14
N SER A 33 19.18 21.16 -17.05
CA SER A 33 19.45 20.70 -15.68
C SER A 33 18.51 19.59 -15.21
N GLN A 34 17.24 19.64 -15.59
CA GLN A 34 16.26 18.59 -15.26
C GLN A 34 16.54 17.30 -16.04
N GLN A 35 16.88 17.40 -17.33
CA GLN A 35 17.24 16.24 -18.16
C GLN A 35 18.52 15.54 -17.69
N ALA A 36 19.51 16.29 -17.20
CA ALA A 36 20.75 15.72 -16.65
C ALA A 36 20.52 14.89 -15.36
N ARG A 37 19.50 15.25 -14.56
CA ARG A 37 19.14 14.52 -13.32
C ARG A 37 18.32 13.24 -13.55
N GLY A 38 17.77 13.05 -14.76
CA GLY A 38 16.94 11.89 -15.10
C GLY A 38 17.66 10.75 -15.82
N LYS A 39 18.92 10.93 -16.25
CA LYS A 39 19.64 9.98 -17.12
C LYS A 39 20.79 9.26 -16.40
N SER A 40 20.44 8.45 -15.41
CA SER A 40 21.39 7.53 -14.77
C SER A 40 20.79 6.14 -14.47
N SER A 41 19.95 5.61 -15.36
CA SER A 41 19.43 4.23 -15.24
C SER A 41 18.88 3.64 -16.56
N SER A 42 19.67 3.63 -17.63
CA SER A 42 19.44 2.70 -18.76
C SER A 42 20.69 2.57 -19.63
N ASN A 43 21.40 1.46 -19.50
CA ASN A 43 22.30 0.99 -20.54
C ASN A 43 21.47 0.51 -21.74
N SER A 44 21.72 1.06 -22.92
CA SER A 44 21.53 0.34 -24.18
C SER A 44 22.59 0.84 -25.15
N ALA A 45 23.53 -0.04 -25.47
CA ALA A 45 24.73 0.32 -26.20
C ALA A 45 24.50 0.23 -27.72
N LYS A 46 25.03 1.24 -28.42
CA LYS A 46 25.82 1.10 -29.66
C LYS A 46 25.10 0.74 -30.97
N ARG A 47 25.62 1.39 -32.02
CA ARG A 47 25.53 1.10 -33.46
C ARG A 47 24.25 1.50 -34.20
N ASP A 48 24.34 1.77 -35.50
CA ASP A 48 25.29 2.57 -36.30
C ASP A 48 24.62 2.75 -37.68
N ASN A 49 25.02 3.78 -38.43
CA ASN A 49 24.36 4.20 -39.67
C ASN A 49 25.05 3.55 -40.90
N VAL A 50 24.33 2.79 -41.73
CA VAL A 50 24.78 2.30 -43.05
C VAL A 50 23.59 2.30 -44.04
N GLU A 51 23.91 2.49 -45.33
CA GLU A 51 23.03 2.88 -46.43
C GLU A 51 22.33 1.70 -47.15
N ASN A 52 21.44 2.04 -48.09
CA ASN A 52 20.86 1.12 -49.08
C ASN A 52 21.94 0.45 -49.96
N ASP A 53 21.78 -0.84 -50.28
CA ASP A 53 21.94 -1.33 -51.66
C ASP A 53 21.09 -2.60 -51.90
N ASN A 54 20.99 -3.01 -53.17
CA ASN A 54 20.16 -4.06 -53.75
C ASN A 54 20.52 -5.50 -53.31
N GLY A 55 19.61 -6.45 -53.58
CA GLY A 55 20.03 -7.73 -54.18
C GLY A 55 19.41 -9.00 -53.63
N GLU A 56 18.51 -9.57 -54.43
CA GLU A 56 18.37 -11.02 -54.72
C GLU A 56 17.82 -11.99 -53.66
N GLU A 57 17.27 -13.07 -54.21
CA GLU A 57 16.50 -14.14 -53.58
C GLU A 57 17.44 -15.29 -53.20
N GLU A 58 17.19 -15.98 -52.08
CA GLU A 58 17.61 -17.38 -51.93
C GLU A 58 16.65 -18.12 -50.99
N GLU A 59 16.36 -19.37 -51.33
CA GLU A 59 15.33 -20.22 -50.71
C GLU A 59 15.95 -21.01 -49.53
N GLU A 60 15.28 -21.07 -48.39
CA GLU A 60 15.59 -22.05 -47.33
C GLU A 60 14.36 -22.92 -47.02
N GLU A 61 14.60 -24.23 -46.88
CA GLU A 61 13.60 -25.29 -46.76
C GLU A 61 13.10 -25.43 -45.30
N GLU A 62 11.86 -25.03 -45.01
CA GLU A 62 11.17 -25.33 -43.74
C GLU A 62 10.17 -26.51 -43.90
N GLU A 63 10.67 -27.74 -44.03
CA GLU A 63 9.84 -28.94 -43.84
C GLU A 63 9.75 -29.30 -42.34
N ASP A 64 8.62 -28.95 -41.69
CA ASP A 64 7.98 -29.70 -40.59
C ASP A 64 6.78 -28.94 -39.95
N ASP A 65 6.58 -27.64 -40.24
CA ASP A 65 5.59 -26.78 -39.56
C ASP A 65 4.22 -26.64 -40.28
N ASP A 66 4.04 -27.26 -41.45
CA ASP A 66 2.84 -27.15 -42.28
C ASP A 66 1.69 -28.12 -41.89
N ASP A 67 2.00 -29.23 -41.21
CA ASP A 67 1.00 -30.19 -40.73
C ASP A 67 0.01 -29.56 -39.72
N LEU A 68 0.43 -28.54 -38.98
CA LEU A 68 -0.45 -27.78 -38.08
C LEU A 68 -1.31 -26.73 -38.80
N LYS A 69 -0.92 -26.30 -40.00
CA LYS A 69 -1.65 -25.31 -40.82
C LYS A 69 -2.77 -25.97 -41.65
N THR A 70 -2.64 -27.25 -42.00
CA THR A 70 -3.67 -28.01 -42.73
C THR A 70 -4.86 -28.44 -41.84
N LEU A 71 -4.70 -28.41 -40.52
CA LEU A 71 -5.77 -28.67 -39.54
C LEU A 71 -6.82 -27.54 -39.54
N SER A 72 -7.76 -27.61 -40.48
CA SER A 72 -8.86 -26.65 -40.56
C SER A 72 -9.64 -26.54 -39.24
N PHE A 73 -10.13 -25.34 -38.91
CA PHE A 73 -10.96 -25.09 -37.72
C PHE A 73 -12.20 -26.01 -37.62
N GLY A 74 -12.67 -26.56 -38.74
CA GLY A 74 -13.73 -27.56 -38.77
C GLY A 74 -13.31 -28.91 -38.18
N ALA A 75 -12.08 -29.37 -38.42
CA ALA A 75 -11.53 -30.61 -37.86
C ALA A 75 -11.36 -30.51 -36.34
N ILE A 76 -10.80 -29.38 -35.86
CA ILE A 76 -10.63 -29.09 -34.42
C ILE A 76 -11.98 -29.09 -33.71
N LYS A 77 -12.97 -28.38 -34.27
CA LYS A 77 -14.34 -28.34 -33.71
C LYS A 77 -15.03 -29.71 -33.72
N ASN A 78 -14.71 -30.57 -34.69
CA ASN A 78 -15.21 -31.95 -34.70
C ASN A 78 -14.57 -32.77 -33.57
N ALA A 79 -13.25 -32.68 -33.37
CA ALA A 79 -12.53 -33.36 -32.29
C ALA A 79 -13.06 -32.97 -30.90
N ASP A 80 -13.26 -31.68 -30.64
CA ASP A 80 -13.89 -31.19 -29.39
C ASP A 80 -15.28 -31.83 -29.18
N SER A 81 -16.08 -31.92 -30.24
CA SER A 81 -17.44 -32.50 -30.18
C SER A 81 -17.46 -34.03 -30.00
N ILE A 82 -16.36 -34.71 -30.31
CA ILE A 82 -16.19 -36.16 -30.09
C ILE A 82 -15.81 -36.40 -28.62
N LEU A 83 -14.81 -35.65 -28.10
CA LEU A 83 -14.41 -35.68 -26.69
C LEU A 83 -15.57 -35.35 -25.74
N GLU A 84 -16.41 -34.37 -26.08
CA GLU A 84 -17.59 -34.04 -25.25
C GLU A 84 -18.65 -35.16 -25.24
N LYS A 85 -18.76 -35.96 -26.31
CA LYS A 85 -19.67 -37.12 -26.35
C LYS A 85 -19.09 -38.32 -25.61
N GLU A 86 -17.80 -38.57 -25.74
CA GLU A 86 -17.10 -39.68 -25.08
C GLU A 86 -17.16 -39.52 -23.54
N THR A 87 -16.78 -38.34 -23.04
CA THR A 87 -16.88 -38.01 -21.59
C THR A 87 -18.32 -38.04 -21.04
N GLN A 88 -19.34 -37.83 -21.89
CA GLN A 88 -20.75 -38.04 -21.51
C GLN A 88 -21.17 -39.51 -21.51
N GLN A 89 -20.56 -40.37 -22.35
CA GLN A 89 -20.83 -41.81 -22.35
C GLN A 89 -20.16 -42.50 -21.15
N GLU A 90 -18.91 -42.18 -20.81
CA GLU A 90 -18.24 -42.71 -19.61
C GLU A 90 -19.04 -42.45 -18.33
N ARG A 91 -19.58 -41.23 -18.19
CA ARG A 91 -20.45 -40.83 -17.06
C ARG A 91 -21.79 -41.56 -17.00
N ARG A 92 -22.23 -42.20 -18.10
CA ARG A 92 -23.46 -43.01 -18.14
C ARG A 92 -23.20 -44.48 -17.82
N VAL A 93 -22.03 -45.02 -18.18
CA VAL A 93 -21.65 -46.41 -17.87
C VAL A 93 -21.45 -46.61 -16.36
N ASN A 94 -20.80 -45.65 -15.67
CA ASN A 94 -20.47 -45.79 -14.24
C ASN A 94 -21.65 -45.63 -13.27
N ASN A 95 -22.87 -45.32 -13.72
CA ASN A 95 -24.03 -45.12 -12.84
C ASN A 95 -24.95 -46.35 -12.67
N ASN A 96 -24.62 -47.48 -13.31
CA ASN A 96 -25.43 -48.71 -13.27
C ASN A 96 -24.84 -49.81 -12.36
N SER A 97 -24.58 -49.51 -11.07
CA SER A 97 -24.66 -50.57 -10.05
C SER A 97 -24.98 -50.06 -8.62
N LYS A 98 -25.93 -50.75 -7.97
CA LYS A 98 -26.13 -50.88 -6.51
C LYS A 98 -26.57 -49.64 -5.69
N LYS A 99 -27.89 -49.45 -5.62
CA LYS A 99 -28.63 -49.30 -4.32
C LYS A 99 -28.83 -50.73 -3.74
N PRO A 100 -29.08 -51.00 -2.43
CA PRO A 100 -30.00 -50.31 -1.49
C PRO A 100 -29.41 -50.18 -0.04
N LYS A 101 -30.11 -49.91 1.10
CA LYS A 101 -31.53 -49.73 1.51
C LYS A 101 -31.68 -48.47 2.41
N VAL A 102 -32.89 -48.21 2.91
CA VAL A 102 -33.23 -47.27 4.01
C VAL A 102 -33.68 -48.07 5.24
N PHE A 103 -33.23 -47.72 6.45
CA PHE A 103 -33.86 -47.92 7.77
C PHE A 103 -33.22 -46.87 8.70
N LYS A 104 -33.91 -45.87 9.27
CA LYS A 104 -34.97 -45.79 10.31
C LYS A 104 -34.37 -45.48 11.70
N GLU A 105 -35.07 -44.63 12.46
CA GLU A 105 -34.64 -43.97 13.70
C GLU A 105 -34.36 -44.92 14.87
N GLU A 106 -33.44 -44.56 15.78
CA GLU A 106 -33.82 -44.16 17.16
C GLU A 106 -32.67 -43.50 17.95
N LYS A 107 -32.98 -43.04 19.17
CA LYS A 107 -32.15 -42.23 20.08
C LYS A 107 -31.08 -43.07 20.80
N PHE A 108 -30.04 -42.43 21.36
CA PHE A 108 -29.82 -42.36 22.83
C PHE A 108 -28.70 -41.37 23.17
N GLU A 109 -28.69 -40.89 24.42
CA GLU A 109 -27.69 -39.99 25.00
C GLU A 109 -26.60 -40.76 25.77
N ASP A 110 -25.53 -40.03 26.10
CA ASP A 110 -24.74 -40.11 27.33
C ASP A 110 -23.38 -40.87 27.38
N ASN A 111 -22.36 -40.09 27.82
CA ASN A 111 -21.14 -40.39 28.58
C ASN A 111 -20.36 -41.72 28.43
N SER A 112 -19.05 -41.63 28.13
CA SER A 112 -17.98 -41.78 29.15
C SER A 112 -16.55 -41.72 28.56
N ASP A 113 -15.60 -41.26 29.36
CA ASP A 113 -14.16 -41.34 29.11
C ASP A 113 -13.62 -42.78 29.22
N SER A 114 -12.57 -43.11 28.45
CA SER A 114 -11.45 -43.94 28.95
C SER A 114 -10.25 -43.96 28.00
N ASP A 115 -9.06 -43.80 28.57
CA ASP A 115 -7.77 -44.11 27.93
C ASP A 115 -7.69 -45.53 27.34
N SER A 116 -6.86 -45.71 26.30
CA SER A 116 -5.78 -46.70 26.35
C SER A 116 -4.81 -46.58 25.16
N ASN A 117 -3.54 -46.91 25.41
CA ASN A 117 -2.43 -46.79 24.46
C ASN A 117 -2.36 -48.00 23.50
N SER A 118 -1.80 -47.79 22.31
CA SER A 118 -1.09 -48.83 21.56
C SER A 118 0.06 -48.22 20.73
N ASP A 119 1.27 -48.35 21.28
CA ASP A 119 2.61 -48.42 20.67
C ASP A 119 2.85 -48.03 19.19
N GLN A 120 3.70 -47.02 18.97
CA GLN A 120 5.11 -47.12 18.49
C GLN A 120 5.52 -48.26 17.50
N PRO A 121 6.60 -48.12 16.66
CA PRO A 121 7.64 -47.07 16.65
C PRO A 121 8.16 -46.57 15.26
N LEU A 122 9.05 -45.54 15.28
CA LEU A 122 10.18 -45.24 14.33
C LEU A 122 9.85 -44.90 12.84
N SER A 123 10.56 -44.02 12.13
CA SER A 123 11.81 -43.25 12.37
C SER A 123 11.87 -41.97 11.49
N GLY A 124 12.85 -41.07 11.74
CA GLY A 124 13.35 -40.12 10.72
C GLY A 124 13.12 -38.61 10.95
N GLN A 125 13.67 -38.03 12.02
CA GLN A 125 13.93 -36.58 12.08
C GLN A 125 15.33 -36.27 11.53
N GLU A 126 15.47 -35.18 10.77
CA GLU A 126 16.65 -34.29 10.89
C GLU A 126 16.21 -32.82 10.72
N GLN A 127 16.66 -31.97 11.65
CA GLN A 127 16.63 -30.51 11.55
C GLN A 127 18.05 -30.04 11.85
N ASN A 128 18.72 -29.41 10.88
CA ASN A 128 20.05 -28.83 11.10
C ASN A 128 19.94 -27.40 11.61
N ALA A 129 20.46 -27.17 12.81
CA ALA A 129 20.82 -25.87 13.36
C ALA A 129 22.25 -25.99 13.90
N GLU A 130 23.20 -25.35 13.25
CA GLU A 130 24.62 -25.43 13.60
C GLU A 130 24.92 -24.63 14.88
N SER A 131 25.83 -25.16 15.70
CA SER A 131 26.35 -24.54 16.91
C SER A 131 27.84 -24.84 17.00
N ASP A 132 28.67 -23.88 16.62
CA ASP A 132 30.12 -23.93 16.84
C ASP A 132 30.46 -23.50 18.26
N SER A 133 31.34 -24.26 18.91
CA SER A 133 31.98 -23.95 20.19
C SER A 133 33.43 -24.43 20.12
N ASP A 134 34.36 -23.59 20.54
CA ASP A 134 35.45 -24.00 21.44
C ASP A 134 36.31 -22.79 21.84
N SER A 135 36.58 -22.64 23.15
CA SER A 135 37.95 -22.65 23.70
C SER A 135 37.96 -22.36 25.21
N GLU A 136 38.39 -23.36 25.99
CA GLU A 136 39.13 -23.34 27.25
C GLU A 136 39.44 -21.99 27.97
N GLY A 137 39.27 -21.96 29.30
CA GLY A 137 39.91 -20.93 30.13
C GLY A 137 39.34 -20.72 31.55
N GLY A 138 39.48 -21.71 32.44
CA GLY A 138 39.06 -21.54 33.85
C GLY A 138 40.13 -20.88 34.73
N PHE A 139 39.78 -19.80 35.44
CA PHE A 139 40.47 -19.36 36.66
C PHE A 139 39.59 -18.44 37.52
N PHE A 140 39.58 -18.73 38.82
CA PHE A 140 38.88 -18.04 39.92
C PHE A 140 37.37 -18.26 40.10
N GLU A 141 37.05 -18.49 41.37
CA GLU A 141 35.77 -18.88 41.95
C GLU A 141 35.31 -17.77 42.94
N GLU A 142 34.08 -17.88 43.42
CA GLU A 142 33.55 -17.24 44.65
C GLU A 142 32.97 -15.80 44.59
N ASP A 143 31.63 -15.80 44.54
CA ASP A 143 30.67 -15.00 45.33
C ASP A 143 30.45 -13.49 45.10
N SER A 144 29.32 -13.17 44.45
CA SER A 144 28.25 -12.31 45.03
C SER A 144 27.06 -12.25 44.08
N GLU A 145 25.88 -12.64 44.56
CA GLU A 145 24.60 -12.37 43.90
C GLU A 145 24.39 -10.85 43.68
N VAL A 146 23.98 -10.42 42.48
CA VAL A 146 22.81 -9.54 42.21
C VAL A 146 22.47 -9.66 40.71
N GLU A 147 21.38 -10.36 40.37
CA GLU A 147 20.74 -10.17 39.06
C GLU A 147 20.08 -8.78 39.00
N ASP A 148 20.40 -7.96 38.00
CA ASP A 148 19.61 -6.76 37.69
C ASP A 148 19.09 -6.83 36.24
N ASN A 149 17.92 -7.45 36.13
CA ASN A 149 17.27 -7.85 34.88
C ASN A 149 16.65 -6.61 34.18
N TYR A 150 17.37 -6.02 33.22
CA TYR A 150 16.97 -4.79 32.52
C TYR A 150 15.83 -5.00 31.52
N ASN A 151 14.60 -5.18 32.00
CA ASN A 151 13.39 -4.88 31.24
C ASN A 151 12.19 -4.55 32.13
N ASN A 152 12.07 -3.27 32.53
CA ASN A 152 10.81 -2.77 33.05
C ASN A 152 10.54 -1.32 32.64
N ASN A 153 9.53 -1.12 31.79
CA ASN A 153 8.92 0.18 31.48
C ASN A 153 8.10 0.70 32.68
N GLY A 154 8.77 0.90 33.81
CA GLY A 154 8.18 1.37 35.04
C GLY A 154 7.89 2.88 34.99
N ARG A 155 6.61 3.24 35.12
CA ARG A 155 6.17 4.62 35.38
C ARG A 155 6.75 5.11 36.71
N ARG A 156 7.95 5.68 36.69
CA ARG A 156 8.58 6.28 37.88
C ARG A 156 7.89 7.60 38.24
N ASN A 157 6.77 7.48 38.96
CA ASN A 157 6.40 8.44 40.00
C ASN A 157 7.51 8.41 41.08
N SER A 158 8.65 9.03 40.78
CA SER A 158 9.65 9.31 41.80
C SER A 158 9.03 10.30 42.77
N LYS A 159 8.63 9.81 43.95
CA LYS A 159 8.31 10.66 45.10
C LYS A 159 9.48 11.62 45.26
N LYS A 160 9.27 12.91 44.99
CA LYS A 160 10.27 13.95 45.24
C LYS A 160 10.50 13.96 46.74
N ILE A 161 11.59 13.32 47.18
CA ILE A 161 12.07 13.43 48.56
C ILE A 161 12.30 14.92 48.79
N GLN A 162 11.50 15.51 49.67
CA GLN A 162 11.53 16.94 49.98
C GLN A 162 12.82 17.23 50.75
N ARG A 163 13.92 17.47 50.01
CA ARG A 163 15.18 17.90 50.61
C ARG A 163 14.95 19.27 51.27
N HIS A 164 15.46 19.42 52.48
CA HIS A 164 15.30 20.63 53.28
C HIS A 164 15.81 21.86 52.51
N LYS A 165 15.06 22.98 52.56
CA LYS A 165 15.33 24.18 51.74
C LYS A 165 16.71 24.80 51.94
N HIS A 166 17.36 24.50 53.06
CA HIS A 166 18.67 25.02 53.45
C HIS A 166 19.82 24.00 53.24
N ALA A 167 19.53 22.82 52.68
CA ALA A 167 20.57 21.83 52.36
C ALA A 167 21.22 22.13 51.00
N PRO A 168 22.56 22.15 50.89
CA PRO A 168 23.25 22.28 49.61
C PRO A 168 22.84 21.17 48.62
N THR A 169 22.62 21.51 47.35
CA THR A 169 22.29 20.53 46.31
C THR A 169 23.54 20.12 45.55
N GLU A 170 24.05 18.92 45.81
CA GLU A 170 25.11 18.32 45.00
C GLU A 170 24.66 18.14 43.54
N GLN A 171 25.41 18.75 42.61
CA GLN A 171 25.23 18.54 41.18
C GLN A 171 26.34 17.62 40.66
N SER A 172 25.96 16.55 39.95
CA SER A 172 26.93 15.58 39.43
C SER A 172 27.74 16.17 38.27
N SER A 173 29.05 16.30 38.47
CA SER A 173 30.03 16.77 37.46
C SER A 173 30.02 15.95 36.16
N LYS A 174 29.57 14.68 36.21
CA LYS A 174 29.41 13.79 35.06
C LYS A 174 28.34 14.26 34.05
N LYS A 175 27.51 15.26 34.40
CA LYS A 175 26.47 15.81 33.52
C LYS A 175 26.75 17.27 33.19
N ARG A 176 26.97 17.55 31.90
CA ARG A 176 27.14 18.93 31.40
C ARG A 176 25.94 19.81 31.80
N VAL A 177 26.24 21.02 32.27
CA VAL A 177 25.23 22.04 32.62
C VAL A 177 24.46 22.47 31.37
N SER A 178 23.15 22.69 31.49
CA SER A 178 22.34 23.21 30.40
C SER A 178 22.65 24.69 30.15
N LYS A 179 23.12 25.03 28.94
CA LYS A 179 23.42 26.42 28.53
C LYS A 179 22.19 27.35 28.52
N ILE A 180 20.97 26.80 28.48
CA ILE A 180 19.71 27.54 28.39
C ILE A 180 18.97 27.42 29.72
N ARG A 181 18.50 28.55 30.26
CA ARG A 181 17.61 28.61 31.44
C ARG A 181 16.21 28.17 31.02
N LYS A 182 15.56 27.32 31.81
CA LYS A 182 14.13 27.03 31.64
C LYS A 182 13.33 28.20 32.18
N ILE A 183 12.37 28.68 31.41
CA ILE A 183 11.46 29.75 31.82
C ILE A 183 10.13 29.10 32.21
N ASP A 184 9.69 29.26 33.45
CA ASP A 184 8.40 28.69 33.89
C ASP A 184 7.25 29.32 33.10
N GLY A 185 6.37 28.48 32.55
CA GLY A 185 5.31 28.86 31.61
C GLY A 185 5.71 28.76 30.13
N LEU A 186 7.01 28.79 29.79
CA LEU A 186 7.49 28.51 28.44
C LEU A 186 7.83 27.02 28.32
N ASN A 187 7.14 26.31 27.42
CA ASN A 187 7.36 24.87 27.22
C ASN A 187 8.64 24.61 26.41
N ASP A 188 9.80 24.82 27.04
CA ASP A 188 11.15 24.62 26.53
C ASP A 188 11.49 23.12 26.31
N LYS A 189 10.75 22.48 25.40
CA LYS A 189 11.02 21.16 24.78
C LYS A 189 9.96 20.89 23.71
N ARG A 190 10.32 20.99 22.44
CA ARG A 190 9.99 20.01 21.37
C ARG A 190 8.53 19.50 21.29
N HIS A 191 7.53 20.26 21.73
CA HIS A 191 6.16 19.77 21.97
C HIS A 191 5.10 20.35 21.02
N GLY A 192 5.45 21.35 20.22
CA GLY A 192 4.63 21.87 19.11
C GLY A 192 5.29 21.65 17.75
N SER A 193 6.63 21.66 17.69
CA SER A 193 7.35 21.46 16.44
C SER A 193 7.12 20.05 15.89
N SER A 194 6.60 20.00 14.66
CA SER A 194 6.93 18.97 13.68
C SER A 194 8.44 18.65 13.69
N LEU A 195 8.85 17.53 13.08
CA LEU A 195 10.27 17.16 12.94
C LEU A 195 11.12 18.30 12.35
N TYR A 196 10.47 19.18 11.58
CA TYR A 196 10.93 20.51 11.22
C TYR A 196 10.18 21.55 12.06
N GLY A 197 10.90 22.34 12.88
CA GLY A 197 10.36 23.50 13.60
C GLY A 197 10.12 24.72 12.70
N ASP A 198 9.75 24.49 11.46
CA ASP A 198 9.54 25.48 10.41
C ASP A 198 8.04 25.68 10.22
N ILE A 199 7.61 26.93 10.43
CA ILE A 199 6.21 27.38 10.39
C ILE A 199 5.55 27.03 9.05
N ARG A 200 6.31 26.96 7.95
CA ARG A 200 5.81 26.59 6.61
C ARG A 200 5.31 25.14 6.54
N PHE A 201 5.81 24.26 7.42
CA PHE A 201 5.39 22.86 7.53
C PHE A 201 4.55 22.59 8.80
N GLU A 202 4.32 23.61 9.62
CA GLU A 202 3.28 23.57 10.64
C GLU A 202 1.91 23.64 9.95
N LYS A 203 0.98 22.78 10.35
CA LYS A 203 -0.40 22.91 9.85
C LYS A 203 -0.97 24.21 10.41
N SER A 204 -1.31 25.15 9.52
CA SER A 204 -1.93 26.45 9.85
C SER A 204 -3.20 26.37 10.72
N THR A 205 -3.81 25.18 10.84
CA THR A 205 -4.89 24.88 11.79
C THR A 205 -4.43 24.62 13.24
N GLY A 206 -3.15 24.76 13.54
CA GLY A 206 -2.51 24.68 14.87
C GLY A 206 -2.45 23.30 15.53
N ARG A 207 -3.54 22.52 15.46
CA ARG A 207 -3.60 21.13 15.95
C ARG A 207 -3.80 20.17 14.79
N ALA A 208 -3.38 18.92 14.99
CA ALA A 208 -3.69 17.82 14.09
C ALA A 208 -5.21 17.54 14.10
N THR A 209 -5.95 18.25 13.25
CA THR A 209 -7.40 18.08 13.10
C THR A 209 -7.72 16.67 12.65
N ASP A 210 -8.64 16.00 13.36
CA ASP A 210 -9.15 14.70 12.92
C ASP A 210 -9.84 14.85 11.56
N GLN A 211 -9.34 14.08 10.59
CA GLN A 211 -9.87 14.03 9.24
C GLN A 211 -11.36 13.67 9.24
N SER A 212 -11.87 12.87 10.20
CA SER A 212 -13.30 12.57 10.31
C SER A 212 -14.17 13.79 10.64
N VAL A 213 -13.62 14.75 11.38
CA VAL A 213 -14.33 15.99 11.77
C VAL A 213 -14.31 16.99 10.62
N VAL A 214 -13.14 17.16 9.99
CA VAL A 214 -13.00 17.98 8.76
C VAL A 214 -13.95 17.46 7.69
N ARG A 215 -13.96 16.14 7.45
CA ARG A 215 -14.81 15.48 6.46
C ARG A 215 -16.29 15.75 6.66
N ARG A 216 -16.78 15.70 7.91
CA ARG A 216 -18.19 15.99 8.24
C ARG A 216 -18.54 17.46 8.07
N ARG A 217 -17.66 18.38 8.50
CA ARG A 217 -17.89 19.84 8.37
C ARG A 217 -17.88 20.32 6.93
N TYR A 218 -17.05 19.70 6.09
CA TYR A 218 -16.86 20.07 4.69
C TYR A 218 -17.38 18.98 3.73
N ALA A 219 -18.46 18.30 4.10
CA ALA A 219 -19.09 17.26 3.26
C ALA A 219 -19.55 17.82 1.90
N PHE A 220 -20.08 19.06 1.90
CA PHE A 220 -20.52 19.79 0.71
C PHE A 220 -19.42 19.98 -0.36
N LEU A 221 -18.14 19.89 0.00
CA LEU A 221 -17.05 19.98 -0.97
C LEU A 221 -17.04 18.80 -1.96
N ASP A 222 -17.65 17.66 -1.63
CA ASP A 222 -17.79 16.57 -2.58
C ASP A 222 -18.91 16.82 -3.58
N GLU A 223 -20.06 17.34 -3.13
CA GLU A 223 -21.14 17.77 -4.02
C GLU A 223 -20.64 18.85 -4.98
N TYR A 224 -19.80 19.77 -4.50
CA TYR A 224 -19.13 20.76 -5.34
C TYR A 224 -18.18 20.11 -6.37
N ARG A 225 -17.29 19.19 -5.94
CA ARG A 225 -16.39 18.47 -6.85
C ARG A 225 -17.14 17.63 -7.88
N GLU A 226 -18.27 17.04 -7.51
CA GLU A 226 -19.10 16.24 -8.41
C GLU A 226 -19.77 17.12 -9.48
N LYS A 227 -20.27 18.30 -9.09
CA LYS A 227 -20.77 19.31 -10.03
C LYS A 227 -19.66 19.81 -10.95
N GLU A 228 -18.53 20.22 -10.41
CA GLU A 228 -17.38 20.71 -11.18
C GLU A 228 -16.83 19.64 -12.15
N ILE A 229 -16.80 18.36 -11.76
CA ILE A 229 -16.48 17.26 -12.70
C ILE A 229 -17.55 17.14 -13.80
N SER A 230 -18.84 17.21 -13.45
CA SER A 230 -19.96 17.14 -14.41
C SER A 230 -19.95 18.31 -15.40
N ASP A 231 -19.59 19.51 -14.93
CA ASP A 231 -19.51 20.72 -15.75
C ASP A 231 -18.31 20.62 -16.72
N LEU A 232 -17.14 20.18 -16.24
CA LEU A 232 -15.96 19.91 -17.08
C LEU A 232 -16.21 18.78 -18.09
N GLU A 233 -16.91 17.71 -17.69
CA GLU A 233 -17.36 16.65 -18.60
C GLU A 233 -18.31 17.20 -19.68
N GLY A 234 -19.27 18.05 -19.30
CA GLY A 234 -20.22 18.68 -20.22
C GLY A 234 -19.53 19.57 -21.25
N LEU A 235 -18.59 20.42 -20.81
CA LEU A 235 -17.78 21.27 -21.68
C LEU A 235 -16.93 20.46 -22.66
N LEU A 236 -16.26 19.39 -22.18
CA LEU A 236 -15.46 18.51 -23.02
C LEU A 236 -16.31 17.64 -23.97
N HIS A 237 -17.58 17.40 -23.64
CA HIS A 237 -18.51 16.68 -24.51
C HIS A 237 -19.12 17.58 -25.60
N ASP A 238 -19.25 18.90 -25.37
CA ASP A 238 -19.70 19.82 -26.42
C ASP A 238 -18.62 20.03 -27.48
N ARG A 239 -18.80 19.35 -28.61
CA ARG A 239 -17.97 19.48 -29.81
C ARG A 239 -17.83 20.94 -30.28
N LYS A 240 -18.82 21.81 -30.07
CA LYS A 240 -18.75 23.23 -30.47
C LYS A 240 -17.83 24.05 -29.56
N PHE A 241 -17.65 23.63 -28.32
CA PHE A 241 -16.69 24.21 -27.38
C PHE A 241 -15.29 23.66 -27.67
N VAL A 242 -15.16 22.33 -27.73
CA VAL A 242 -13.87 21.66 -27.98
C VAL A 242 -13.22 22.09 -29.30
N ASN A 243 -13.99 22.21 -30.39
CA ASN A 243 -13.46 22.64 -31.69
C ASN A 243 -12.99 24.12 -31.73
N LYS A 244 -13.22 24.90 -30.67
CA LYS A 244 -12.74 26.29 -30.53
C LYS A 244 -11.55 26.42 -29.57
N LEU A 245 -11.26 25.39 -28.78
CA LEU A 245 -10.11 25.36 -27.90
C LEU A 245 -8.84 25.03 -28.69
N ASN A 246 -7.70 25.50 -28.18
CA ASN A 246 -6.41 24.99 -28.62
C ASN A 246 -6.21 23.56 -28.09
N ASP A 247 -5.43 22.73 -28.79
CA ASP A 247 -5.17 21.34 -28.38
C ASP A 247 -4.53 21.28 -26.98
N ARG A 248 -3.67 22.25 -26.65
CA ARG A 248 -3.08 22.39 -25.30
C ARG A 248 -4.12 22.63 -24.21
N ASP A 249 -5.01 23.61 -24.42
CA ASP A 249 -6.06 23.95 -23.46
C ASP A 249 -7.01 22.76 -23.25
N ARG A 250 -7.25 21.98 -24.32
CA ARG A 250 -8.02 20.75 -24.28
C ARG A 250 -7.31 19.67 -23.45
N GLU A 251 -6.04 19.41 -23.69
CA GLU A 251 -5.24 18.46 -22.90
C GLU A 251 -5.18 18.84 -21.42
N ASP A 252 -5.05 20.13 -21.10
CA ASP A 252 -5.09 20.64 -19.73
C ASP A 252 -6.47 20.42 -19.07
N MET A 253 -7.57 20.65 -19.79
CA MET A 253 -8.92 20.37 -19.32
C MET A 253 -9.16 18.86 -19.08
N GLU A 254 -8.73 18.01 -20.01
CA GLU A 254 -8.76 16.54 -19.87
C GLU A 254 -7.90 16.07 -18.67
N GLY A 255 -6.72 16.66 -18.49
CA GLY A 255 -5.81 16.42 -17.37
C GLY A 255 -6.41 16.84 -16.02
N ASN A 256 -7.03 18.02 -15.95
CA ASN A 256 -7.70 18.53 -14.76
C ASN A 256 -8.86 17.62 -14.34
N LEU A 257 -9.75 17.29 -15.27
CA LEU A 257 -10.87 16.36 -15.10
C LEU A 257 -10.39 15.00 -14.59
N LYS A 258 -9.32 14.44 -15.18
CA LYS A 258 -8.70 13.18 -14.72
C LYS A 258 -8.12 13.30 -13.31
N SER A 259 -7.46 14.43 -12.97
CA SER A 259 -6.95 14.70 -11.63
C SER A 259 -8.07 14.74 -10.60
N MET A 260 -9.17 15.41 -10.92
CA MET A 260 -10.33 15.58 -10.05
C MET A 260 -11.05 14.26 -9.79
N LYS A 261 -11.36 13.49 -10.85
CA LYS A 261 -11.94 12.15 -10.73
C LYS A 261 -11.07 11.24 -9.86
N SER A 262 -9.75 11.24 -10.07
CA SER A 262 -8.80 10.44 -9.28
C SER A 262 -8.80 10.85 -7.80
N LYS A 263 -8.78 12.16 -7.50
CA LYS A 263 -8.89 12.69 -6.13
C LYS A 263 -10.20 12.27 -5.47
N LEU A 264 -11.34 12.47 -6.13
CA LEU A 264 -12.66 12.11 -5.61
C LEU A 264 -12.79 10.59 -5.37
N GLN A 265 -12.33 9.77 -6.31
CA GLN A 265 -12.31 8.32 -6.17
C GLN A 265 -11.42 7.86 -5.00
N SER A 266 -10.26 8.50 -4.80
CA SER A 266 -9.37 8.22 -3.66
C SER A 266 -10.04 8.55 -2.32
N ILE A 267 -10.75 9.68 -2.23
CA ILE A 267 -11.54 10.06 -1.04
C ILE A 267 -12.65 9.03 -0.77
N LYS A 268 -13.46 8.70 -1.79
CA LYS A 268 -14.53 7.70 -1.68
C LYS A 268 -13.99 6.33 -1.23
N ASN A 269 -12.86 5.89 -1.79
CA ASN A 269 -12.21 4.64 -1.38
C ASN A 269 -11.76 4.66 0.10
N GLN A 270 -11.21 5.77 0.59
CA GLN A 270 -10.82 5.91 1.99
C GLN A 270 -12.03 5.90 2.94
N ASP A 271 -13.15 6.50 2.55
CA ASP A 271 -14.36 6.52 3.37
C ASP A 271 -15.05 5.14 3.37
N LEU A 272 -15.08 4.43 2.24
CA LEU A 272 -15.49 3.02 2.18
C LEU A 272 -14.63 2.15 3.12
N GLU A 273 -13.30 2.29 3.08
CA GLU A 273 -12.41 1.52 3.96
C GLU A 273 -12.67 1.79 5.46
N LYS A 274 -12.97 3.03 5.84
CA LYS A 274 -13.37 3.38 7.22
C LYS A 274 -14.70 2.75 7.60
N ASN A 275 -15.69 2.80 6.71
CA ASN A 275 -17.02 2.23 6.95
C ASN A 275 -16.95 0.72 7.13
N ILE A 276 -16.24 0.00 6.25
CA ILE A 276 -16.02 -1.45 6.34
C ILE A 276 -15.36 -1.84 7.68
N ILE A 277 -14.33 -1.10 8.11
CA ILE A 277 -13.68 -1.34 9.42
C ILE A 277 -14.68 -1.08 10.56
N LYS A 278 -15.45 0.01 10.48
CA LYS A 278 -16.41 0.40 11.51
C LYS A 278 -17.53 -0.64 11.63
N GLU A 279 -18.15 -1.03 10.52
CA GLU A 279 -19.20 -2.07 10.49
C GLU A 279 -18.69 -3.40 11.05
N TYR A 280 -17.46 -3.80 10.72
CA TYR A 280 -16.87 -5.02 11.29
C TYR A 280 -16.57 -4.89 12.79
N GLU A 281 -16.00 -3.77 13.25
CA GLU A 281 -15.77 -3.52 14.68
C GLU A 281 -17.10 -3.44 15.44
N ASP A 282 -18.13 -2.81 14.89
CA ASP A 282 -19.45 -2.71 15.52
C ASP A 282 -20.14 -4.10 15.58
N ASN A 283 -20.08 -4.91 14.51
CA ASN A 283 -20.59 -6.29 14.50
C ASN A 283 -19.85 -7.22 15.48
N MET A 284 -18.53 -7.09 15.60
CA MET A 284 -17.72 -7.84 16.58
C MET A 284 -18.01 -7.41 18.03
N ASN A 285 -18.50 -6.19 18.24
CA ASN A 285 -18.82 -5.65 19.56
C ASN A 285 -20.29 -5.81 19.98
N GLN A 286 -21.17 -6.28 19.08
CA GLN A 286 -22.54 -6.63 19.43
C GLN A 286 -22.54 -7.77 20.47
N GLY A 287 -23.02 -7.48 21.68
CA GLY A 287 -23.05 -8.41 22.82
C GLY A 287 -21.82 -8.36 23.74
N ASN A 288 -20.76 -7.60 23.40
CA ASN A 288 -19.56 -7.49 24.22
C ASN A 288 -19.60 -6.25 25.14
N GLN A 289 -19.27 -6.45 26.42
CA GLN A 289 -19.21 -5.35 27.41
C GLN A 289 -18.03 -4.38 27.16
N THR A 290 -16.98 -4.86 26.50
CA THR A 290 -15.79 -4.09 26.14
C THR A 290 -15.67 -3.95 24.63
N ARG A 291 -15.26 -2.76 24.16
CA ARG A 291 -15.06 -2.50 22.72
C ARG A 291 -13.70 -3.05 22.28
N PHE A 292 -13.74 -4.14 21.52
CA PHE A 292 -12.60 -4.68 20.80
C PHE A 292 -12.31 -3.84 19.55
N HIS A 293 -11.03 -3.51 19.35
CA HIS A 293 -10.54 -2.80 18.16
C HIS A 293 -9.55 -3.68 17.40
N LEU A 294 -9.65 -3.67 16.06
CA LEU A 294 -8.78 -4.48 15.21
C LEU A 294 -7.34 -3.94 15.18
N LYS A 295 -6.37 -4.85 15.17
CA LYS A 295 -4.98 -4.50 14.86
C LYS A 295 -4.88 -4.05 13.39
N LYS A 296 -3.87 -3.22 13.06
CA LYS A 296 -3.65 -2.71 11.69
C LYS A 296 -3.52 -3.83 10.64
N ALA A 297 -2.99 -4.99 11.01
CA ALA A 297 -2.91 -6.15 10.13
C ALA A 297 -4.29 -6.71 9.77
N ASP A 298 -5.17 -6.84 10.76
CA ASP A 298 -6.50 -7.43 10.59
C ASP A 298 -7.47 -6.46 9.92
N LYS A 299 -7.37 -5.14 10.19
CA LYS A 299 -8.04 -4.10 9.39
C LYS A 299 -7.78 -4.26 7.89
N ARG A 300 -6.53 -4.54 7.49
CA ARG A 300 -6.17 -4.82 6.09
C ARG A 300 -6.78 -6.12 5.57
N LYS A 301 -6.84 -7.19 6.39
CA LYS A 301 -7.51 -8.45 6.00
C LYS A 301 -9.01 -8.23 5.76
N VAL A 302 -9.70 -7.52 6.64
CA VAL A 302 -11.13 -7.21 6.52
C VAL A 302 -11.40 -6.39 5.25
N ILE A 303 -10.64 -5.32 5.01
CA ILE A 303 -10.73 -4.54 3.76
C ILE A 303 -10.47 -5.41 2.52
N GLN A 304 -9.45 -6.27 2.54
CA GLN A 304 -9.12 -7.15 1.41
C GLN A 304 -10.21 -8.20 1.15
N LYS A 305 -10.79 -8.79 2.21
CA LYS A 305 -11.92 -9.72 2.11
C LYS A 305 -13.11 -9.02 1.46
N TRP A 306 -13.55 -7.88 2.02
CA TRP A 306 -14.66 -7.11 1.47
C TRP A 306 -14.43 -6.74 0.00
N LYS A 307 -13.25 -6.22 -0.36
CA LYS A 307 -12.88 -5.90 -1.75
C LYS A 307 -12.88 -7.12 -2.67
N PHE A 308 -12.53 -8.30 -2.17
CA PHE A 308 -12.57 -9.54 -2.95
C PHE A 308 -14.00 -10.03 -3.16
N ASP A 309 -14.81 -10.03 -2.11
CA ASP A 309 -16.20 -10.47 -2.14
C ASP A 309 -17.04 -9.61 -3.11
N HIS A 310 -16.76 -8.30 -3.19
CA HIS A 310 -17.42 -7.34 -4.09
C HIS A 310 -16.79 -7.22 -5.50
N MET A 311 -15.71 -7.96 -5.81
CA MET A 311 -15.16 -8.02 -7.19
C MET A 311 -15.94 -9.00 -8.08
N LYS A 312 -16.06 -8.69 -9.37
CA LYS A 312 -16.65 -9.60 -10.37
C LYS A 312 -15.83 -10.89 -10.48
N SER A 313 -16.43 -12.05 -10.80
CA SER A 313 -15.71 -13.35 -10.81
C SER A 313 -14.45 -13.33 -11.70
N ARG A 314 -14.58 -12.89 -12.95
CA ARG A 314 -13.45 -12.70 -13.89
C ARG A 314 -12.33 -11.79 -13.33
N GLN A 315 -12.67 -10.81 -12.49
CA GLN A 315 -11.68 -9.96 -11.81
C GLN A 315 -11.03 -10.68 -10.63
N ARG A 316 -11.81 -11.40 -9.81
CA ARG A 316 -11.30 -12.27 -8.73
C ARG A 316 -10.31 -13.30 -9.28
N GLU A 317 -10.70 -14.02 -10.33
CA GLU A 317 -9.87 -15.02 -11.02
C GLU A 317 -8.57 -14.40 -11.52
N LYS A 318 -8.62 -13.29 -12.27
CA LYS A 318 -7.41 -12.59 -12.76
C LYS A 318 -6.50 -12.09 -11.63
N VAL A 319 -7.06 -11.66 -10.49
CA VAL A 319 -6.29 -11.30 -9.29
C VAL A 319 -5.64 -12.52 -8.65
N MET A 320 -6.35 -13.65 -8.57
CA MET A 320 -5.84 -14.91 -8.03
C MET A 320 -4.78 -15.53 -8.94
N GLU A 321 -4.97 -15.53 -10.25
CA GLU A 321 -4.00 -15.95 -11.26
C GLU A 321 -2.71 -15.12 -11.17
N ARG A 322 -2.84 -13.79 -11.10
CA ARG A 322 -1.68 -12.89 -10.89
C ARG A 322 -0.98 -13.16 -9.55
N LYS A 323 -1.71 -13.50 -8.48
CA LYS A 323 -1.12 -13.92 -7.20
C LYS A 323 -0.39 -15.26 -7.33
N ARG A 324 -0.96 -16.25 -8.01
CA ARG A 324 -0.33 -17.56 -8.30
C ARG A 324 0.96 -17.37 -9.10
N LYS A 325 0.92 -16.66 -10.23
CA LYS A 325 2.10 -16.34 -11.05
C LYS A 325 3.19 -15.58 -10.27
N LYS A 326 2.81 -14.61 -9.42
CA LYS A 326 3.77 -13.90 -8.54
C LYS A 326 4.33 -14.75 -7.38
N ARG A 327 3.64 -15.81 -6.97
CA ARG A 327 4.12 -16.76 -5.96
C ARG A 327 5.09 -17.74 -6.62
N LEU A 328 4.68 -18.37 -7.72
CA LEU A 328 5.49 -19.25 -8.55
C LEU A 328 6.80 -18.59 -9.00
N GLY A 329 6.75 -17.33 -9.47
CA GLY A 329 7.97 -16.59 -9.83
C GLY A 329 8.89 -16.21 -8.65
N LYS A 330 8.40 -16.25 -7.40
CA LYS A 330 9.25 -16.15 -6.20
C LYS A 330 9.84 -17.49 -5.80
N GLU A 331 9.06 -18.57 -5.94
CA GLU A 331 9.49 -19.94 -5.68
C GLU A 331 10.62 -20.32 -6.66
N PHE A 332 10.44 -20.10 -7.97
CA PHE A 332 11.52 -20.27 -8.96
C PHE A 332 12.75 -19.42 -8.65
N LYS A 333 12.57 -18.11 -8.40
CA LYS A 333 13.69 -17.24 -8.01
C LYS A 333 14.40 -17.74 -6.74
N GLN A 334 13.67 -18.32 -5.78
CA GLN A 334 14.29 -18.91 -4.61
C GLN A 334 15.11 -20.14 -4.99
N PHE A 335 14.57 -21.07 -5.78
CA PHE A 335 15.29 -22.27 -6.21
C PHE A 335 16.57 -21.95 -7.03
N GLU A 336 16.52 -20.99 -7.94
CA GLU A 336 17.68 -20.53 -8.75
C GLU A 336 18.91 -20.18 -7.90
N PHE A 337 18.72 -19.52 -6.74
CA PHE A 337 19.83 -19.13 -5.86
C PHE A 337 20.26 -20.19 -4.84
N HIS A 338 19.56 -21.33 -4.75
CA HIS A 338 19.90 -22.41 -3.80
C HIS A 338 20.60 -23.61 -4.47
N GLN A 339 20.74 -23.66 -5.79
CA GLN A 339 21.42 -24.76 -6.50
C GLN A 339 22.94 -24.56 -6.69
N ASN A 340 23.49 -23.40 -6.34
CA ASN A 340 24.92 -23.07 -6.52
C ASN A 340 25.67 -22.95 -5.18
N ARG A 341 25.49 -23.93 -4.28
CA ARG A 341 26.22 -24.03 -3.01
C ARG A 341 26.68 -25.46 -2.76
#